data_AF-A0A1W5DBI3-F1
#
_entry.id   AF-A0A1W5DBI3-F1
#
_cell.length_a   1.000
_cell.length_b   1.000
_cell.length_c   1.000
_cell.angle_alpha   90.00
_cell.angle_beta   90.00
_cell.angle_gamma   90.00
#
_symmetry.space_group_name_H-M   'P 1'
#
loop_
_entity.id
_entity.type
_entity.pdbx_description
1 polymer ?
#
loop_
_entity_poly.entity_id
_entity_poly.type
_entity_poly.pdbx_seq_one_letter_code
_entity_poly.pdbx_strand_id
1 'polypeptide(L)'
;MAKAKGKGSKTSSVPQRHIHSRLSFLYQAATLLSGIQMTDQTATIPSIHGHQRHQATDDQRAKHSHTPAHIQNLEEADAALRKQEPGGSSQRDAPQGLSMAHAPMARRLLSHLRGVSLKSQIRLSPAMKHSVCKRCDTLLVPGSTSTSRIENLSRGGKKPWADVMVICCGVCYAEKRFPVGARRQQKRKQRRQDAVEQPEVNDADVAGD
;
A
#
# COMPACT_ATOMS: atom_id res chain seq x y z
N MET A 1 0.39 -7.28 -54.81
CA MET A 1 0.86 -8.33 -53.87
C MET A 1 1.17 -7.69 -52.52
N ALA A 2 0.34 -7.91 -51.49
CA ALA A 2 0.56 -7.35 -50.15
C ALA A 2 1.34 -8.34 -49.28
N LYS A 3 2.55 -7.98 -48.85
CA LYS A 3 3.35 -8.77 -47.91
C LYS A 3 2.76 -8.66 -46.50
N ALA A 4 2.33 -9.79 -45.94
CA ALA A 4 1.92 -9.90 -44.55
C ALA A 4 3.15 -9.73 -43.62
N LYS A 5 3.08 -8.76 -42.70
CA LYS A 5 4.12 -8.53 -41.69
C LYS A 5 3.77 -9.35 -40.44
N GLY A 6 4.62 -10.30 -40.09
CA GLY A 6 4.44 -11.23 -38.97
C GLY A 6 4.26 -10.52 -37.62
N LYS A 7 3.32 -11.01 -36.81
CA LYS A 7 3.09 -10.56 -35.43
C LYS A 7 4.16 -11.19 -34.51
N GLY A 8 5.27 -10.50 -34.29
CA GLY A 8 6.13 -10.77 -33.13
C GLY A 8 5.38 -10.43 -31.84
N SER A 9 5.48 -11.29 -30.81
CA SER A 9 4.87 -11.06 -29.50
C SER A 9 5.48 -9.81 -28.86
N LYS A 10 4.74 -8.71 -28.85
CA LYS A 10 5.18 -7.47 -28.18
C LYS A 10 5.18 -7.72 -26.68
N THR A 11 6.35 -7.95 -26.08
CA THR A 11 6.52 -7.76 -24.64
C THR A 11 6.27 -6.29 -24.36
N SER A 12 5.11 -5.96 -23.78
CA SER A 12 4.74 -4.57 -23.49
C SER A 12 5.68 -4.02 -22.41
N SER A 13 6.71 -3.29 -22.84
CA SER A 13 7.59 -2.56 -21.93
C SER A 13 6.78 -1.50 -21.20
N VAL A 14 6.70 -1.59 -19.87
CA VAL A 14 6.00 -0.61 -19.04
C VAL A 14 6.81 0.70 -19.08
N PRO A 15 6.22 1.82 -19.56
CA PRO A 15 6.89 3.11 -19.53
C PRO A 15 7.30 3.47 -18.10
N GLN A 16 8.44 4.15 -17.93
CA GLN A 16 8.89 4.65 -16.62
C GLN A 16 9.07 3.56 -15.54
N ARG A 17 9.60 2.37 -15.91
CA ARG A 17 9.86 1.23 -15.00
C ARG A 17 10.56 1.62 -13.69
N HIS A 18 11.55 2.51 -13.75
CA HIS A 18 12.30 2.95 -12.58
C HIS A 18 11.42 3.72 -11.57
N ILE A 19 10.42 4.46 -12.04
CA ILE A 19 9.48 5.17 -11.15
C ILE A 19 8.52 4.18 -10.48
N HIS A 20 8.02 3.20 -11.22
CA HIS A 20 7.22 2.12 -10.64
C HIS A 20 8.00 1.32 -9.57
N SER A 21 9.28 1.05 -9.83
CA SER A 21 10.18 0.44 -8.84
C SER A 21 10.30 1.31 -7.58
N ARG A 22 10.57 2.61 -7.75
CA ARG A 22 10.65 3.57 -6.64
C ARG A 22 9.36 3.63 -5.82
N LEU A 23 8.20 3.70 -6.47
CA LEU A 23 6.89 3.71 -5.78
C LEU A 23 6.66 2.43 -4.98
N SER A 24 7.05 1.28 -5.53
CA SER A 24 6.93 -0.02 -4.86
C SER A 24 7.85 -0.08 -3.64
N PHE A 25 9.10 0.32 -3.80
CA PHE A 25 10.09 0.37 -2.72
C PHE A 25 9.64 1.28 -1.57
N LEU A 26 9.19 2.50 -1.87
CA LEU A 26 8.71 3.45 -0.85
C LEU A 26 7.52 2.88 -0.06
N TYR A 27 6.60 2.19 -0.73
CA TYR A 27 5.45 1.56 -0.07
C TYR A 27 5.87 0.38 0.81
N GLN A 28 6.73 -0.49 0.29
CA GLN A 28 7.23 -1.66 1.02
C GLN A 28 8.02 -1.24 2.26
N ALA A 29 8.95 -0.29 2.11
CA ALA A 29 9.72 0.26 3.23
C ALA A 29 8.81 0.88 4.30
N ALA A 30 7.81 1.68 3.90
CA ALA A 30 6.86 2.25 4.85
C ALA A 30 6.02 1.19 5.56
N THR A 31 5.63 0.13 4.85
CA THR A 31 4.86 -0.98 5.40
C THR A 31 5.69 -1.77 6.42
N LEU A 32 6.95 -2.06 6.11
CA LEU A 32 7.87 -2.74 7.03
C LEU A 32 8.08 -1.92 8.31
N LEU A 33 8.30 -0.60 8.19
CA LEU A 33 8.45 0.30 9.33
C LEU A 33 7.18 0.46 10.16
N SER A 34 6.00 0.35 9.54
CA SER A 34 4.69 0.45 10.23
C SER A 34 4.22 -0.88 10.82
N GLY A 35 4.68 -1.98 10.23
CA GLY A 35 4.16 -3.33 10.37
C GLY A 35 5.22 -4.32 10.79
N ILE A 36 6.01 -4.01 11.83
CA ILE A 36 6.62 -5.04 12.68
C ILE A 36 5.46 -5.77 13.40
N GLN A 37 4.72 -6.54 12.60
CA GLN A 37 3.60 -7.44 12.85
C GLN A 37 3.49 -8.30 11.56
N MET A 38 4.56 -9.03 11.21
CA MET A 38 4.52 -10.22 10.36
C MET A 38 5.73 -11.09 10.78
N THR A 39 5.43 -12.05 11.67
CA THR A 39 6.14 -13.33 11.89
C THR A 39 7.57 -13.25 12.47
N ASP A 40 7.75 -13.45 13.78
CA ASP A 40 8.00 -14.79 14.34
C ASP A 40 7.50 -15.97 13.48
N GLN A 41 8.14 -16.16 12.33
CA GLN A 41 8.25 -17.44 11.66
C GLN A 41 9.72 -17.58 11.33
N THR A 42 10.38 -18.43 12.10
CA THR A 42 11.54 -19.20 11.71
C THR A 42 11.24 -19.93 10.38
N ALA A 43 11.29 -19.21 9.27
CA ALA A 43 11.46 -19.81 7.97
C ALA A 43 12.96 -20.11 7.83
N THR A 44 13.33 -21.30 8.31
CA THR A 44 14.50 -22.05 7.87
C THR A 44 14.76 -21.82 6.39
N ILE A 45 15.81 -21.06 6.09
CA ILE A 45 16.48 -21.14 4.80
C ILE A 45 17.17 -22.50 4.79
N PRO A 46 16.84 -23.45 3.88
CA PRO A 46 17.72 -24.58 3.68
C PRO A 46 19.03 -24.02 3.12
N SER A 47 20.07 -24.06 3.93
CA SER A 47 21.45 -23.90 3.49
C SER A 47 21.74 -24.99 2.49
N ILE A 48 21.65 -24.69 1.20
CA ILE A 48 22.24 -25.52 0.16
C ILE A 48 23.69 -25.08 0.06
N HIS A 49 24.53 -25.71 0.89
CA HIS A 49 25.97 -25.71 0.72
C HIS A 49 26.31 -26.28 -0.66
N GLY A 50 26.93 -25.46 -1.49
CA GLY A 50 27.62 -25.86 -2.70
C GLY A 50 28.90 -25.05 -2.86
N HIS A 51 29.94 -25.43 -2.13
CA HIS A 51 31.33 -25.20 -2.57
C HIS A 51 31.49 -25.91 -3.95
N GLN A 52 32.21 -25.43 -4.96
CA GLN A 52 33.59 -24.96 -4.92
C GLN A 52 34.01 -24.35 -6.29
N ARG A 53 34.76 -23.23 -6.22
CA ARG A 53 35.87 -22.71 -7.08
C ARG A 53 35.81 -22.80 -8.62
N HIS A 54 36.28 -21.76 -9.33
CA HIS A 54 37.69 -21.54 -9.71
C HIS A 54 37.87 -20.20 -10.46
N GLN A 55 39.08 -19.65 -10.32
CA GLN A 55 39.57 -18.36 -10.79
C GLN A 55 39.73 -18.32 -12.32
N ALA A 56 39.53 -17.14 -12.91
CA ALA A 56 40.26 -16.72 -14.10
C ALA A 56 40.48 -15.20 -14.05
N THR A 57 41.73 -14.82 -14.27
CA THR A 57 42.33 -13.49 -14.33
C THR A 57 41.79 -12.66 -15.49
N ASP A 58 41.71 -11.33 -15.34
CA ASP A 58 42.25 -10.42 -16.36
C ASP A 58 42.47 -9.01 -15.78
N ASP A 59 43.68 -8.51 -16.02
CA ASP A 59 44.13 -7.14 -15.88
C ASP A 59 43.18 -6.13 -16.58
N GLN A 60 42.86 -5.02 -15.90
CA GLN A 60 43.10 -3.70 -16.50
C GLN A 60 42.89 -2.53 -15.52
N ARG A 61 44.03 -1.95 -15.21
CA ARG A 61 44.34 -0.62 -14.68
C ARG A 61 43.54 0.50 -15.35
N ALA A 62 42.82 1.29 -14.56
CA ALA A 62 42.53 2.70 -14.86
C ALA A 62 42.46 3.52 -13.56
N LYS A 63 43.52 4.29 -13.33
CA LYS A 63 43.59 5.41 -12.38
C LYS A 63 42.54 6.43 -12.79
N HIS A 64 41.83 7.10 -11.88
CA HIS A 64 41.54 8.54 -11.88
C HIS A 64 40.85 8.91 -10.55
N SER A 65 41.61 9.60 -9.72
CA SER A 65 41.25 10.30 -8.48
C SER A 65 40.26 11.44 -8.74
N HIS A 66 39.31 11.68 -7.84
CA HIS A 66 38.95 13.02 -7.32
C HIS A 66 38.06 12.89 -6.06
N THR A 67 38.62 13.30 -4.93
CA THR A 67 37.98 13.72 -3.66
C THR A 67 37.20 15.04 -3.89
N PRO A 68 36.25 15.50 -3.03
CA PRO A 68 36.38 15.50 -1.56
C PRO A 68 35.09 15.30 -0.74
N ALA A 69 35.25 14.67 0.43
CA ALA A 69 34.29 14.82 1.53
C ALA A 69 35.06 14.87 2.86
N HIS A 70 35.33 16.09 3.29
CA HIS A 70 35.71 16.43 4.66
C HIS A 70 34.44 16.92 5.35
N ILE A 71 33.85 16.10 6.24
CA ILE A 71 33.13 16.58 7.43
C ILE A 71 33.38 15.54 8.53
N GLN A 72 33.99 16.03 9.61
CA GLN A 72 34.41 15.28 10.79
C GLN A 72 33.23 14.98 11.74
N ASN A 73 33.40 13.88 12.47
CA ASN A 73 32.76 13.45 13.72
C ASN A 73 32.03 14.50 14.56
N LEU A 74 30.90 14.09 15.14
CA LEU A 74 30.40 14.53 16.45
C LEU A 74 29.56 13.39 17.07
N GLU A 75 30.23 12.55 17.85
CA GLU A 75 29.64 11.85 18.99
C GLU A 75 29.90 12.69 20.27
N GLU A 76 28.98 12.55 21.23
CA GLU A 76 29.08 12.89 22.66
C GLU A 76 28.82 14.34 23.13
N ALA A 77 27.67 14.51 23.78
CA ALA A 77 27.53 15.35 24.97
C ALA A 77 26.48 14.74 25.91
N ASP A 78 26.94 14.29 27.07
CA ASP A 78 26.18 13.71 28.17
C ASP A 78 25.65 14.80 29.13
N ALA A 79 24.61 14.43 29.89
CA ALA A 79 24.15 14.98 31.17
C ALA A 79 23.82 16.50 31.33
N ALA A 80 22.52 16.81 31.43
CA ALA A 80 21.94 17.55 32.58
C ALA A 80 20.41 17.72 32.46
N LEU A 81 19.64 16.90 33.20
CA LEU A 81 18.68 17.34 34.23
C LEU A 81 17.69 16.20 34.54
N ARG A 82 18.04 15.39 35.52
CA ARG A 82 17.09 14.53 36.26
C ARG A 82 16.50 15.33 37.41
N LYS A 83 15.17 15.43 37.46
CA LYS A 83 14.40 15.48 38.72
C LYS A 83 13.25 14.48 38.58
N GLN A 84 13.29 13.44 39.42
CA GLN A 84 12.19 12.52 39.69
C GLN A 84 11.29 13.15 40.79
N GLU A 85 10.03 12.77 41.04
CA GLU A 85 9.48 11.49 41.54
C GLU A 85 7.90 11.56 41.48
N PRO A 86 7.07 10.74 42.19
CA PRO A 86 6.39 9.55 41.66
C PRO A 86 4.85 9.57 41.88
N GLY A 87 4.12 8.59 41.35
CA GLY A 87 2.69 8.43 41.66
C GLY A 87 2.02 7.33 40.86
N GLY A 88 1.86 6.16 41.48
CA GLY A 88 1.37 4.95 40.83
C GLY A 88 -0.12 5.00 40.47
N SER A 89 -0.45 4.36 39.35
CA SER A 89 -1.65 3.52 39.28
C SER A 89 -1.46 2.43 38.23
N SER A 90 -1.80 1.23 38.68
CA SER A 90 -1.92 -0.02 37.93
C SER A 90 -2.66 0.16 36.60
N GLN A 91 -2.10 -0.28 35.47
CA GLN A 91 -2.88 -0.67 34.27
C GLN A 91 -2.05 -1.30 33.13
N ARG A 92 -2.23 -2.61 32.98
CA ARG A 92 -2.23 -3.42 31.75
C ARG A 92 -0.94 -3.48 30.92
N ASP A 93 -0.23 -4.59 31.09
CA ASP A 93 0.73 -5.15 30.13
C ASP A 93 0.07 -5.39 28.76
N ALA A 94 0.11 -4.37 27.89
CA ALA A 94 -0.10 -4.52 26.47
C ALA A 94 1.27 -4.62 25.79
N PRO A 95 1.44 -5.42 24.72
CA PRO A 95 2.69 -5.49 23.97
C PRO A 95 2.89 -4.19 23.18
N GLN A 96 3.36 -3.15 23.88
CA GLN A 96 3.68 -1.83 23.36
C GLN A 96 5.20 -1.75 23.25
N GLY A 97 5.76 -1.71 22.04
CA GLY A 97 7.21 -1.57 21.93
C GLY A 97 7.72 -1.07 20.58
N LEU A 98 7.42 -1.76 19.49
CA LEU A 98 8.11 -1.47 18.22
C LEU A 98 7.29 -0.69 17.17
N SER A 99 5.95 -0.75 17.23
CA SER A 99 5.07 -0.19 16.18
C SER A 99 5.08 1.35 16.10
N MET A 100 5.39 2.04 17.21
CA MET A 100 5.31 3.51 17.26
C MET A 100 6.64 4.22 16.94
N ALA A 101 7.79 3.57 17.18
CA ALA A 101 9.10 4.20 17.03
C ALA A 101 9.38 4.70 15.61
N HIS A 102 8.95 3.93 14.60
CA HIS A 102 9.21 4.25 13.19
C HIS A 102 8.02 4.90 12.46
N ALA A 103 6.92 5.20 13.17
CA ALA A 103 5.75 5.86 12.60
C ALA A 103 6.06 7.19 11.84
N PRO A 104 6.92 8.11 12.34
CA PRO A 104 7.27 9.33 11.59
C PRO A 104 8.04 9.03 10.30
N MET A 105 8.91 8.01 10.32
CA MET A 105 9.69 7.62 9.14
C MET A 105 8.78 7.01 8.07
N ALA A 106 7.88 6.11 8.46
CA ALA A 106 6.89 5.54 7.55
C ALA A 106 6.02 6.62 6.89
N ARG A 107 5.56 7.62 7.65
CA ARG A 107 4.81 8.77 7.09
C ARG A 107 5.62 9.54 6.06
N ARG A 108 6.90 9.83 6.32
CA ARG A 108 7.77 10.53 5.36
C ARG A 108 7.90 9.75 4.05
N LEU A 109 8.09 8.43 4.12
CA LEU A 109 8.16 7.57 2.94
C LEU A 109 6.84 7.58 2.13
N LEU A 110 5.69 7.54 2.81
CA LEU A 110 4.38 7.59 2.15
C LEU A 110 4.06 8.98 1.57
N SER A 111 4.56 10.04 2.20
CA SER A 111 4.54 11.39 1.63
C SER A 111 5.38 11.49 0.36
N HIS A 112 6.60 10.93 0.38
CA HIS A 112 7.44 10.81 -0.81
C HIS A 112 6.77 9.98 -1.91
N LEU A 113 6.10 8.88 -1.56
CA LEU A 113 5.36 8.06 -2.51
C LEU A 113 4.27 8.86 -3.22
N ARG A 114 3.51 9.68 -2.48
CA ARG A 114 2.50 10.58 -3.06
C ARG A 114 3.13 11.65 -3.94
N GLY A 115 4.20 12.29 -3.46
CA GLY A 115 4.94 13.29 -4.23
C GLY A 115 5.46 12.76 -5.55
N VAL A 116 6.10 11.59 -5.54
CA VAL A 116 6.61 10.91 -6.75
C VAL A 116 5.46 10.57 -7.70
N SER A 117 4.38 9.96 -7.19
CA SER A 117 3.19 9.61 -7.98
C SER A 117 2.55 10.82 -8.67
N LEU A 118 2.41 11.94 -7.96
CA LEU A 118 1.87 13.18 -8.50
C LEU A 118 2.82 13.79 -9.54
N LYS A 119 4.12 13.87 -9.23
CA LYS A 119 5.13 14.47 -10.11
C LYS A 119 5.31 13.69 -11.42
N SER A 120 5.23 12.37 -11.36
CA SER A 120 5.33 11.51 -12.54
C SER A 120 3.98 11.22 -13.22
N GLN A 121 2.87 11.78 -12.70
CA GLN A 121 1.51 11.52 -13.16
C GLN A 121 1.13 10.01 -13.18
N ILE A 122 1.75 9.20 -12.32
CA ILE A 122 1.45 7.77 -12.20
C ILE A 122 0.31 7.58 -11.20
N ARG A 123 -0.74 6.88 -11.62
CA ARG A 123 -1.87 6.54 -10.73
C ARG A 123 -1.51 5.39 -9.81
N LEU A 124 -1.60 5.63 -8.50
CA LEU A 124 -1.49 4.55 -7.50
C LEU A 124 -2.70 3.60 -7.57
N SER A 125 -2.45 2.33 -7.27
CA SER A 125 -3.51 1.32 -7.17
C SER A 125 -4.52 1.69 -6.07
N PRO A 126 -5.81 1.31 -6.21
CA PRO A 126 -6.80 1.54 -5.16
C PRO A 126 -6.37 0.95 -3.82
N ALA A 127 -5.80 -0.27 -3.81
CA ALA A 127 -5.32 -0.91 -2.60
C ALA A 127 -4.31 -0.05 -1.82
N MET A 128 -3.26 0.46 -2.49
CA MET A 128 -2.27 1.35 -1.87
C MET A 128 -2.88 2.68 -1.42
N LYS A 129 -3.80 3.26 -2.22
CA LYS A 129 -4.47 4.51 -1.82
C LYS A 129 -5.39 4.31 -0.63
N HIS A 130 -6.03 3.16 -0.51
CA HIS A 130 -6.94 2.84 0.59
C HIS A 130 -6.16 2.61 1.89
N SER A 131 -4.97 2.00 1.83
CA SER A 131 -4.10 1.77 2.99
C SER A 131 -3.35 3.00 3.52
N VAL A 132 -3.40 4.17 2.87
CA VAL A 132 -2.64 5.37 3.32
C VAL A 132 -3.55 6.56 3.66
N CYS A 133 -3.50 7.10 4.87
CA CYS A 133 -4.33 8.22 5.33
C CYS A 133 -4.33 9.41 4.35
N LYS A 134 -5.50 9.91 3.95
CA LYS A 134 -5.63 11.01 2.97
C LYS A 134 -5.05 12.35 3.44
N ARG A 135 -4.77 12.52 4.74
CA ARG A 135 -4.31 13.79 5.33
C ARG A 135 -2.85 13.79 5.77
N CYS A 136 -2.46 12.82 6.61
CA CYS A 136 -1.14 12.79 7.25
C CYS A 136 -0.22 11.66 6.75
N ASP A 137 -0.60 10.97 5.67
CA ASP A 137 0.17 9.88 5.07
C ASP A 137 0.42 8.66 5.97
N THR A 138 -0.19 8.57 7.16
CA THR A 138 -0.11 7.40 8.04
C THR A 138 -0.65 6.14 7.35
N LEU A 139 0.09 5.03 7.41
CA LEU A 139 -0.41 3.72 6.96
C LEU A 139 -1.56 3.29 7.89
N LEU A 140 -2.71 2.95 7.32
CA LEU A 140 -3.94 2.57 8.01
C LEU A 140 -3.93 1.05 8.23
N VAL A 141 -3.41 0.64 9.39
CA VAL A 141 -3.40 -0.74 9.87
C VAL A 141 -4.59 -0.90 10.83
N PRO A 142 -5.55 -1.81 10.55
CA PRO A 142 -6.69 -2.04 11.43
C PRO A 142 -6.25 -2.46 12.83
N GLY A 143 -6.82 -1.84 13.86
CA GLY A 143 -6.52 -2.17 15.26
C GLY A 143 -5.20 -1.60 15.80
N SER A 144 -4.38 -0.97 14.96
CA SER A 144 -3.13 -0.32 15.40
C SER A 144 -3.16 1.19 15.15
N THR A 145 -3.18 1.60 13.88
CA THR A 145 -3.12 3.02 13.49
C THR A 145 -4.45 3.53 12.91
N SER A 146 -5.45 2.65 12.81
CA SER A 146 -6.77 3.00 12.32
C SER A 146 -7.86 2.14 12.95
N THR A 147 -9.05 2.72 13.07
CA THR A 147 -10.26 2.04 13.50
C THR A 147 -11.24 2.01 12.34
N SER A 148 -11.83 0.84 12.06
CA SER A 148 -12.88 0.68 11.05
C SER A 148 -14.22 0.41 11.72
N ARG A 149 -15.29 1.06 11.26
CA ARG A 149 -16.68 0.76 11.64
C ARG A 149 -17.58 0.81 10.42
N ILE A 150 -18.70 0.09 10.47
CA ILE A 150 -19.74 0.18 9.44
C ILE A 150 -20.80 1.17 9.92
N GLU A 151 -21.10 2.17 9.11
CA GLU A 151 -22.17 3.13 9.34
C GLU A 151 -23.25 2.97 8.26
N ASN A 152 -24.53 2.98 8.66
CA ASN A 152 -25.64 3.08 7.74
C ASN A 152 -26.50 4.30 8.10
N LEU A 153 -26.21 5.42 7.44
CA LEU A 153 -26.93 6.69 7.62
C LEU A 153 -28.19 6.78 6.75
N SER A 154 -28.65 5.68 6.15
CA SER A 154 -29.96 5.65 5.52
C SER A 154 -31.06 5.80 6.58
N ARG A 155 -32.30 6.16 6.16
CA ARG A 155 -33.49 6.36 7.00
C ARG A 155 -33.68 5.29 8.10
N GLY A 156 -33.00 5.42 9.23
CA GLY A 156 -32.94 4.44 10.32
C GLY A 156 -32.25 3.11 9.96
N GLY A 157 -31.28 3.08 9.05
CA GLY A 157 -30.54 1.86 8.68
C GLY A 157 -31.34 0.87 7.81
N LYS A 158 -32.50 1.27 7.28
CA LYS A 158 -33.43 0.37 6.58
C LYS A 158 -32.96 -0.10 5.20
N LYS A 159 -31.98 0.56 4.58
CA LYS A 159 -31.46 0.17 3.25
C LYS A 159 -30.19 -0.66 3.41
N PRO A 160 -30.22 -1.99 3.22
CA PRO A 160 -29.05 -2.85 3.41
C PRO A 160 -27.92 -2.57 2.41
N TRP A 161 -28.22 -2.02 1.23
CA TRP A 161 -27.21 -1.62 0.24
C TRP A 161 -26.55 -0.26 0.52
N ALA A 162 -26.94 0.42 1.60
CA ALA A 162 -26.45 1.75 1.96
C ALA A 162 -25.38 1.72 3.07
N ASP A 163 -24.87 0.55 3.41
CA ASP A 163 -23.79 0.41 4.38
C ASP A 163 -22.50 1.06 3.86
N VAL A 164 -21.79 1.74 4.75
CA VAL A 164 -20.53 2.43 4.45
C VAL A 164 -19.49 2.05 5.50
N MET A 165 -18.42 1.39 5.08
CA MET A 165 -17.25 1.17 5.92
C MET A 165 -16.47 2.47 6.06
N VAL A 166 -16.38 2.98 7.29
CA VAL A 166 -15.64 4.17 7.65
C VAL A 166 -14.35 3.75 8.34
N ILE A 167 -13.22 4.10 7.75
CA ILE A 167 -11.89 3.94 8.34
C ILE A 167 -11.43 5.29 8.88
N CYS A 168 -11.28 5.41 10.19
CA CYS A 168 -10.77 6.58 10.87
C CYS A 168 -9.27 6.41 11.16
N CYS A 169 -8.47 7.44 10.86
CA CYS A 169 -7.05 7.47 11.17
C CYS A 169 -6.84 7.77 12.66
N GLY A 170 -6.09 6.92 13.38
CA GLY A 170 -5.81 7.11 14.80
C GLY A 170 -4.86 8.28 15.12
N VAL A 171 -4.24 8.90 14.10
CA VAL A 171 -3.27 10.00 14.29
C VAL A 171 -3.91 11.37 14.05
N CYS A 172 -4.71 11.52 12.99
CA CYS A 172 -5.29 12.81 12.57
C CYS A 172 -6.81 12.79 12.45
N TYR A 173 -7.45 11.67 12.77
CA TYR A 173 -8.90 11.46 12.76
C TYR A 173 -9.59 11.66 11.39
N ALA A 174 -8.81 11.78 10.31
CA ALA A 174 -9.38 11.86 8.98
C ALA A 174 -10.06 10.54 8.59
N GLU A 175 -11.33 10.63 8.21
CA GLU A 175 -12.14 9.48 7.83
C GLU A 175 -12.08 9.19 6.32
N LYS A 176 -12.01 7.90 5.97
CA LYS A 176 -12.26 7.41 4.62
C LYS A 176 -13.52 6.56 4.62
N ARG A 177 -14.36 6.74 3.61
CA ARG A 177 -15.67 6.11 3.50
C ARG A 177 -15.70 5.23 2.25
N PHE A 178 -16.07 3.97 2.41
CA PHE A 178 -16.16 2.98 1.35
C PHE A 178 -17.55 2.36 1.36
N PRO A 179 -18.35 2.49 0.30
CA PRO A 179 -19.62 1.78 0.19
C PRO A 179 -19.38 0.27 0.30
N VAL A 180 -20.15 -0.40 1.15
CA VAL A 180 -20.16 -1.86 1.29
C VAL A 180 -21.58 -2.36 1.01
N GLY A 181 -21.70 -3.60 0.52
CA GLY A 181 -23.01 -4.21 0.21
C GLY A 181 -23.72 -3.69 -1.06
N ALA A 182 -23.36 -2.51 -1.59
CA ALA A 182 -23.93 -2.01 -2.84
C ALA A 182 -23.45 -2.83 -4.05
N ARG A 183 -24.38 -3.43 -4.80
CA ARG A 183 -24.06 -4.05 -6.11
C ARG A 183 -23.49 -2.97 -7.03
N ARG A 184 -22.27 -3.18 -7.52
CA ARG A 184 -21.63 -2.27 -8.47
C ARG A 184 -22.50 -2.18 -9.73
N GLN A 185 -22.87 -0.96 -10.14
CA GLN A 185 -23.58 -0.76 -11.39
C GLN A 185 -22.78 -1.37 -12.54
N GLN A 186 -23.45 -2.18 -13.37
CA GLN A 186 -22.86 -2.75 -14.57
C GLN A 186 -22.33 -1.64 -15.48
N LYS A 187 -21.29 -1.95 -16.26
CA LYS A 187 -20.72 -0.99 -17.20
C LYS A 187 -21.74 -0.64 -18.28
N ARG A 188 -21.69 0.58 -18.83
CA ARG A 188 -22.60 1.03 -19.91
C ARG A 188 -22.67 0.06 -21.09
N LYS A 189 -21.56 -0.62 -21.43
CA LYS A 189 -21.53 -1.65 -22.49
C LYS A 189 -22.39 -2.86 -22.15
N GLN A 190 -22.28 -3.37 -20.92
CA GLN A 190 -23.07 -4.50 -20.44
C GLN A 190 -24.56 -4.13 -20.38
N ARG A 191 -24.90 -2.96 -19.82
CA ARG A 191 -26.29 -2.47 -19.84
C ARG A 191 -26.89 -2.31 -21.25
N ARG A 192 -26.04 -2.07 -22.26
CA ARG A 192 -26.47 -2.00 -23.66
C ARG A 192 -26.66 -3.38 -24.30
N GLN A 193 -25.88 -4.37 -23.88
CA GLN A 193 -26.01 -5.76 -24.34
C GLN A 193 -27.24 -6.40 -23.68
N ASP A 194 -27.38 -6.26 -22.37
CA ASP A 194 -28.54 -6.74 -21.61
C ASP A 194 -29.86 -6.13 -22.12
N ALA A 195 -29.85 -4.90 -22.65
CA ALA A 195 -31.03 -4.26 -23.25
C ALA A 195 -31.34 -4.74 -24.67
N VAL A 196 -30.38 -5.36 -25.36
CA VAL A 196 -30.55 -5.91 -26.72
C VAL A 196 -30.85 -7.43 -26.65
N GLU A 197 -30.44 -8.09 -25.57
CA GLU A 197 -30.58 -9.54 -25.35
C GLU A 197 -31.84 -9.91 -24.54
N GLN A 198 -32.78 -8.98 -24.31
CA GLN A 198 -34.14 -9.32 -23.87
C GLN A 198 -35.05 -9.45 -25.10
N PRO A 199 -35.17 -10.64 -25.73
CA PRO A 199 -36.23 -10.89 -26.68
C PRO A 199 -37.56 -10.92 -25.92
N GLU A 200 -38.55 -10.32 -26.55
CA GLU A 200 -39.92 -10.21 -26.09
C GLU A 200 -40.51 -11.62 -25.97
N VAL A 201 -40.57 -12.17 -24.74
CA VAL A 201 -41.49 -13.26 -24.42
C VAL A 201 -42.88 -12.62 -24.40
N ASN A 202 -43.54 -12.69 -25.55
CA ASN A 202 -44.96 -12.41 -25.67
C ASN A 202 -45.71 -13.47 -24.86
N ASP A 203 -46.27 -13.07 -23.72
CA ASP A 203 -47.35 -13.81 -23.04
C ASP A 203 -48.63 -13.67 -23.89
N ALA A 204 -48.66 -14.36 -25.03
CA ALA A 204 -49.89 -14.77 -25.68
C ALA A 204 -50.05 -16.26 -25.37
N ASP A 205 -50.99 -16.58 -24.46
CA ASP A 205 -51.71 -17.85 -24.33
C ASP A 205 -52.03 -18.18 -22.86
N VAL A 206 -53.06 -17.55 -22.30
CA VAL A 206 -54.03 -18.24 -21.40
C VAL A 206 -55.41 -17.58 -21.59
N ALA A 207 -56.13 -18.00 -22.63
CA ALA A 207 -57.59 -17.97 -22.67
C ALA A 207 -58.08 -19.39 -22.99
N GLY A 208 -58.94 -19.92 -22.12
CA GLY A 208 -59.47 -21.30 -22.12
C GLY A 208 -59.21 -21.93 -20.75
N ASP A 209 -60.19 -22.20 -19.89
CA ASP A 209 -61.60 -22.60 -20.07
C ASP A 209 -62.46 -21.98 -18.95
#